data_AF-A0A662IF84-F1
#
_entry.id   AF-A0A662IF84-F1
#
_cell.length_a   1.000
_cell.length_b   1.000
_cell.length_c   1.000
_cell.angle_alpha   90.00
_cell.angle_beta   90.00
_cell.angle_gamma   90.00
#
_symmetry.space_group_name_H-M   'P 1'
#
loop_
_entity.id
_entity.type
_entity.pdbx_description
1 polymer ?
#
loop_
_entity_poly.entity_id
_entity_poly.type
_entity_poly.pdbx_seq_one_letter_code
_entity_poly.pdbx_strand_id
1 'polypeptide(L)' 'GNFMLASPRLKMLTVDRTAFKRAWEIFRELAHKRLSFTDAISVALMERYKIGYIASFDKHFDGIVPRIC' A
#
# COMPACT_ATOMS: atom_id res chain seq x y z
N GLY A 1 0.23 -22.59 -7.16
CA GLY A 1 -0.02 -21.14 -7.37
C GLY A 1 -1.19 -20.58 -6.57
N ASN A 2 -2.33 -21.29 -6.46
CA ASN A 2 -3.57 -20.72 -5.91
C ASN A 2 -3.71 -20.67 -4.38
N PHE A 3 -2.79 -21.29 -3.62
CA PHE A 3 -2.95 -21.41 -2.16
C PHE A 3 -3.05 -20.07 -1.44
N MET A 4 -2.36 -19.03 -1.92
CA MET A 4 -2.46 -17.68 -1.34
C MET A 4 -3.81 -17.03 -1.64
N LEU A 5 -4.30 -17.16 -2.88
CA LEU A 5 -5.56 -16.55 -3.31
C LEU A 5 -6.78 -17.25 -2.68
N ALA A 6 -6.66 -18.55 -2.38
CA ALA A 6 -7.70 -19.36 -1.75
C ALA A 6 -7.66 -19.35 -0.21
N SER A 7 -6.66 -18.70 0.41
CA SER A 7 -6.50 -18.72 1.85
C SER A 7 -7.57 -17.87 2.54
N PRO A 8 -8.37 -18.42 3.48
CA PRO A 8 -9.35 -17.64 4.24
C PRO A 8 -8.70 -16.68 5.24
N ARG A 9 -7.37 -16.79 5.46
CA ARG A 9 -6.61 -15.92 6.37
C ARG A 9 -6.11 -14.64 5.69
N LEU A 10 -6.23 -14.55 4.36
CA LEU A 10 -5.81 -13.38 3.59
C LEU A 10 -7.04 -12.69 3.00
N LYS A 11 -7.10 -11.37 3.16
CA LYS A 11 -8.11 -10.54 2.50
C LYS A 11 -7.46 -9.80 1.34
N MET A 12 -7.94 -10.06 0.13
CA MET A 12 -7.52 -9.30 -1.05
C MET A 12 -8.29 -7.99 -1.10
N LEU A 13 -7.57 -6.89 -1.23
CA LEU A 13 -8.15 -5.56 -1.41
C LEU A 13 -8.08 -5.18 -2.88
N THR A 14 -9.22 -4.90 -3.48
CA THR A 14 -9.29 -4.42 -4.87
C THR A 14 -9.05 -2.91 -4.91
N VAL A 15 -8.24 -2.47 -5.86
CA VAL A 15 -8.03 -1.04 -6.13
C VAL A 15 -9.21 -0.52 -6.94
N ASP A 16 -10.15 0.14 -6.27
CA ASP A 16 -11.23 0.85 -6.94
C ASP A 16 -10.79 2.26 -7.37
N ARG A 17 -11.68 2.97 -8.09
CA ARG A 17 -11.40 4.32 -8.59
C ARG A 17 -11.07 5.31 -7.47
N THR A 18 -11.63 5.15 -6.29
CA THR A 18 -11.39 6.03 -5.14
C THR A 18 -9.98 5.79 -4.59
N ALA A 19 -9.59 4.53 -4.39
CA ALA A 19 -8.24 4.17 -3.99
C ALA A 19 -7.19 4.60 -5.02
N PHE A 20 -7.49 4.43 -6.31
CA PHE A 20 -6.59 4.84 -7.39
C PHE A 20 -6.34 6.36 -7.40
N LYS A 21 -7.40 7.17 -7.26
CA LYS A 21 -7.27 8.64 -7.19
C LYS A 21 -6.46 9.07 -5.97
N ARG A 22 -6.71 8.47 -4.81
CA ARG A 22 -5.95 8.77 -3.60
C ARG A 22 -4.48 8.39 -3.75
N ALA A 23 -4.20 7.24 -4.34
CA ALA A 23 -2.83 6.82 -4.66
C ALA A 23 -2.13 7.82 -5.61
N TRP A 24 -2.86 8.38 -6.58
CA TRP A 24 -2.32 9.40 -7.49
C TRP A 24 -1.94 10.69 -6.77
N GLU A 25 -2.75 11.13 -5.81
CA GLU A 25 -2.41 12.29 -4.97
C GLU A 25 -1.14 12.02 -4.15
N ILE A 26 -1.09 10.88 -3.44
CA ILE A 26 0.07 10.47 -2.63
C ILE A 26 1.33 10.38 -3.50
N PHE A 27 1.22 9.77 -4.68
CA PHE A 27 2.35 9.62 -5.60
C PHE A 27 2.91 10.98 -6.05
N ARG A 28 2.04 11.98 -6.25
CA ARG A 28 2.46 13.35 -6.59
C ARG A 28 3.07 14.07 -5.39
N GLU A 29 2.48 13.95 -4.20
CA GLU A 29 3.00 14.55 -2.96
C GLU A 29 4.39 13.99 -2.60
N LEU A 30 4.60 12.70 -2.84
CA LEU A 30 5.83 11.97 -2.50
C LEU A 30 6.77 11.77 -3.70
N ALA A 31 6.59 12.52 -4.79
CA ALA A 31 7.41 12.39 -6.00
C ALA A 31 8.92 12.53 -5.71
N HIS A 32 9.29 13.31 -4.69
CA HIS A 32 10.67 13.50 -4.24
C HIS A 32 11.27 12.28 -3.51
N LYS A 33 10.43 11.39 -2.94
CA LYS A 33 10.87 10.19 -2.19
C LYS A 33 11.13 8.96 -3.07
N ARG A 34 11.06 9.09 -4.41
CA ARG A 34 11.22 7.98 -5.38
C ARG A 34 10.29 6.77 -5.12
N LEU A 35 9.15 7.03 -4.49
CA LEU A 35 8.14 6.01 -4.21
C LEU A 35 7.54 5.49 -5.52
N SER A 36 7.31 4.18 -5.64
CA SER A 36 6.60 3.66 -6.82
C SER A 36 5.09 3.95 -6.72
N PHE A 37 4.39 3.91 -7.84
CA PHE A 37 2.93 4.07 -7.81
C PHE A 37 2.23 2.92 -7.07
N THR A 38 2.79 1.71 -7.11
CA THR A 38 2.29 0.55 -6.36
C THR A 38 2.40 0.76 -4.85
N ASP A 39 3.46 1.40 -4.37
CA ASP A 39 3.62 1.75 -2.96
C ASP A 39 2.58 2.81 -2.56
N ALA A 40 2.33 3.80 -3.43
CA ALA A 40 1.29 4.82 -3.18
C ALA A 40 -0.11 4.18 -3.09
N ILE A 41 -0.40 3.17 -3.92
CA ILE A 41 -1.63 2.36 -3.81
C ILE A 41 -1.68 1.65 -2.46
N SER A 42 -0.58 1.06 -2.02
CA SER A 42 -0.50 0.36 -0.74
C SER A 42 -0.82 1.33 0.41
N VAL A 43 -0.21 2.51 0.43
CA VAL A 43 -0.49 3.56 1.43
C VAL A 43 -1.94 4.03 1.37
N ALA A 44 -2.50 4.28 0.18
CA ALA A 44 -3.89 4.71 0.02
C ALA A 44 -4.89 3.68 0.57
N LEU A 45 -4.64 2.39 0.33
CA LEU A 45 -5.45 1.31 0.90
C LEU A 45 -5.27 1.22 2.42
N MET A 46 -4.05 1.38 2.93
CA MET A 46 -3.79 1.39 4.37
C MET A 46 -4.53 2.52 5.08
N GLU A 47 -4.51 3.75 4.53
CA GLU A 47 -5.30 4.88 5.05
C GLU A 47 -6.79 4.55 5.11
N ARG A 48 -7.37 4.04 4.01
CA ARG A 48 -8.80 3.73 3.92
C ARG A 48 -9.25 2.64 4.89
N TYR A 49 -8.44 1.60 5.07
CA TYR A 49 -8.77 0.45 5.90
C TYR A 49 -8.17 0.54 7.32
N LYS A 50 -7.55 1.66 7.68
CA LYS A 50 -6.91 1.91 8.98
C LYS A 50 -5.88 0.84 9.35
N ILE A 51 -5.08 0.43 8.36
CA ILE A 51 -4.00 -0.55 8.56
C ILE A 51 -2.76 0.24 8.99
N GLY A 52 -2.28 0.02 10.21
CA GLY A 52 -1.21 0.84 10.81
C GLY A 52 0.21 0.41 10.46
N TYR A 53 0.39 -0.76 9.83
CA TYR A 53 1.70 -1.35 9.61
C TYR A 53 1.78 -2.06 8.26
N ILE A 54 2.98 -2.07 7.67
CA ILE A 54 3.26 -2.80 6.43
C ILE A 54 4.37 -3.84 6.66
N ALA A 55 4.16 -5.05 6.14
CA ALA A 55 5.21 -6.06 6.05
C ALA A 55 5.88 -5.93 4.68
N SER A 56 7.06 -5.30 4.63
CA SER A 56 7.79 -5.07 3.39
C SER A 56 9.29 -4.98 3.65
N PHE A 57 10.09 -5.57 2.77
CA PHE A 57 11.55 -5.40 2.80
C PHE A 57 12.00 -4.04 2.22
N ASP A 58 11.11 -3.34 1.51
CA ASP A 58 11.44 -2.10 0.81
C ASP A 58 11.50 -0.88 1.76
N LYS A 59 12.68 -0.25 1.86
CA LYS A 59 12.93 0.90 2.74
C LYS A 59 12.27 2.19 2.24
N HIS A 60 11.72 2.21 1.03
CA HIS A 60 10.98 3.38 0.54
C HIS A 60 9.76 3.74 1.39
N PHE A 61 9.25 2.81 2.22
CA PHE A 61 8.17 3.08 3.19
C PHE A 61 8.64 3.80 4.46
N ASP A 62 9.96 3.91 4.69
CA ASP A 62 10.51 4.53 5.89
C ASP A 62 10.11 6.01 5.97
N GLY A 63 9.54 6.41 7.11
CA GLY A 63 9.02 7.77 7.30
C GLY A 63 7.70 8.05 6.55
N ILE A 64 7.00 7.00 6.09
CA ILE A 64 5.64 7.08 5.54
C ILE A 64 4.70 6.21 6.39
N VAL A 65 5.06 4.94 6.59
CA VAL A 65 4.29 3.97 7.36
C VAL A 65 5.25 3.10 8.19
N PRO A 66 4.92 2.76 9.45
CA PRO A 66 5.70 1.82 10.23
C PRO A 66 5.79 0.43 9.57
N ARG A 67 7.01 -0.08 9.40
CA ARG A 67 7.26 -1.43 8.90
C ARG A 67 7.39 -2.45 10.02
N ILE A 68 6.95 -3.69 9.76
CA ILE A 68 7.18 -4.86 10.64
C ILE A 68 8.21 -5.78 9.97
N CYS A 69 9.41 -5.26 9.68
CA CYS A 69 10.63 -5.99 9.30
C CYS A 69 11.74 -5.02 8.89
#